data_AF-A0A2M7WEC7-F1
#
_entry.id   AF-A0A2M7WEC7-F1
#
_cell.length_a   1.000
_cell.length_b   1.000
_cell.length_c   1.000
_cell.angle_alpha   90.00
_cell.angle_beta   90.00
_cell.angle_gamma   90.00
#
_symmetry.space_group_name_H-M   'P 1'
#
loop_
_entity.id
_entity.type
_entity.pdbx_description
1 polymer ?
#
loop_
_entity_poly.entity_id
_entity_poly.type
_entity_poly.pdbx_seq_one_letter_code
_entity_poly.pdbx_strand_id
1 'polypeptide(L)' 'MNRQLLNQVSQLSVDERLELVEAIWDTIDPTEIPLTEAQQQELDRRLNDHLDHPDDVVPWEEVKAGALARLRQ' A
#
# COMPACT_ATOMS: atom_id res chain seq x y z
N MET A 1 -18.23 4.85 -8.17
CA MET A 1 -16.99 5.31 -8.82
C MET A 1 -17.32 6.44 -9.78
N ASN A 2 -16.73 7.63 -9.61
CA ASN A 2 -17.00 8.77 -10.48
C ASN A 2 -16.30 8.57 -11.84
N ARG A 3 -17.07 8.20 -12.88
CA ARG A 3 -16.53 7.87 -14.21
C ARG A 3 -15.95 9.09 -14.94
N GLN A 4 -16.41 10.29 -14.63
CA GLN A 4 -15.88 11.52 -15.22
C GLN A 4 -14.45 11.79 -14.74
N LEU A 5 -14.19 11.63 -13.44
CA LEU A 5 -12.84 11.77 -12.88
C LEU A 5 -11.88 10.73 -13.48
N LEU A 6 -12.33 9.47 -13.60
CA LEU A 6 -11.50 8.43 -14.20
C LEU A 6 -11.13 8.73 -15.66
N ASN A 7 -12.05 9.30 -16.45
CA ASN A 7 -11.76 9.70 -17.83
C ASN A 7 -10.75 10.85 -17.92
N GLN A 8 -10.75 11.78 -16.94
CA GLN A 8 -9.78 12.87 -16.88
C GLN A 8 -8.40 12.33 -16.49
N VAL A 9 -8.34 11.49 -15.45
CA VAL A 9 -7.11 10.84 -15.00
C VAL A 9 -6.53 9.95 -16.11
N SER A 10 -7.36 9.29 -16.92
CA SER A 10 -6.87 8.44 -18.02
C SER A 10 -6.24 9.21 -19.18
N GLN A 11 -6.43 10.54 -19.28
CA GLN A 11 -5.73 11.37 -20.28
C GLN A 11 -4.33 11.77 -19.84
N LEU A 12 -3.99 11.62 -18.56
CA LEU A 12 -2.68 11.92 -18.02
C LEU A 12 -1.67 10.83 -18.41
N SER A 13 -0.41 11.21 -18.50
CA SER A 13 0.71 10.27 -18.58
C SER A 13 0.76 9.35 -17.36
N VAL A 14 1.56 8.29 -17.41
CA VAL A 14 1.73 7.41 -16.24
C VAL A 14 2.32 8.20 -15.07
N ASP A 15 3.31 9.04 -15.32
CA ASP A 15 4.02 9.80 -14.29
C ASP A 15 3.10 10.81 -13.60
N GLU A 16 2.32 11.58 -14.36
CA GLU A 16 1.32 12.51 -13.81
C GLU A 16 0.23 11.79 -13.01
N ARG A 17 -0.14 10.56 -13.39
CA ARG A 17 -1.08 9.75 -12.61
C ARG A 17 -0.49 9.31 -11.27
N LEU A 18 0.79 8.94 -11.25
CA LEU A 18 1.47 8.55 -10.02
C LEU A 18 1.60 9.75 -9.07
N GLU A 19 2.01 10.91 -9.59
CA GLU A 19 2.09 12.16 -8.83
C GLU A 19 0.72 12.56 -8.26
N LEU A 20 -0.35 12.44 -9.05
CA LEU A 20 -1.72 12.71 -8.58
C LEU A 20 -2.16 11.72 -7.49
N VAL A 21 -1.81 10.44 -7.60
CA VAL A 21 -2.12 9.44 -6.56
C VAL A 21 -1.43 9.80 -5.25
N GLU A 22 -0.15 10.18 -5.29
CA GLU A 22 0.60 10.64 -4.13
C GLU A 22 -0.01 11.91 -3.52
N ALA A 23 -0.29 12.93 -4.34
CA ALA A 23 -0.90 14.17 -3.88
C ALA A 23 -2.28 13.96 -3.26
N ILE A 24 -3.10 13.05 -3.79
CA ILE A 24 -4.38 12.68 -3.17
C ILE A 24 -4.14 11.96 -1.84
N TRP A 25 -3.17 11.05 -1.79
CA TRP A 25 -2.85 10.31 -0.58
C TRP A 25 -2.46 11.25 0.57
N ASP A 26 -1.67 12.29 0.30
CA ASP A 26 -1.27 13.31 1.26
C ASP A 26 -2.45 14.15 1.80
N THR A 27 -3.58 14.19 1.10
CA THR A 27 -4.76 14.93 1.55
C THR A 27 -5.64 14.15 2.53
N ILE A 28 -5.41 12.85 2.69
CA ILE A 28 -6.21 11.98 3.55
C ILE A 28 -5.66 12.06 4.98
N ASP A 29 -6.47 12.56 5.92
CA ASP A 29 -6.14 12.50 7.34
C ASP A 29 -6.38 11.07 7.86
N PRO A 30 -5.35 10.35 8.35
CA PRO A 30 -5.51 8.98 8.86
C PRO A 30 -6.49 8.88 10.02
N THR A 31 -6.74 9.98 10.74
CA THR A 31 -7.68 10.01 11.86
C THR A 31 -9.15 9.89 11.42
N GLU A 32 -9.45 10.17 10.14
CA GLU A 32 -10.80 9.96 9.58
C GLU A 32 -11.15 8.47 9.46
N ILE A 33 -10.16 7.58 9.51
CA ILE A 33 -10.35 6.13 9.45
C ILE A 33 -9.68 5.50 10.69
N PRO A 34 -10.31 5.63 11.88
CA PRO A 34 -9.74 5.12 13.11
C PRO A 34 -9.67 3.60 13.07
N LEU A 35 -8.53 3.06 13.53
CA LEU A 35 -8.36 1.63 13.71
C LEU A 35 -9.18 1.13 14.88
N THR A 36 -9.75 -0.06 14.76
CA THR A 36 -10.34 -0.74 15.93
C THR A 36 -9.24 -1.10 16.92
N GLU A 37 -9.60 -1.27 18.19
CA GLU A 37 -8.66 -1.69 19.24
C GLU A 37 -7.94 -2.98 18.86
N ALA A 38 -8.65 -3.96 18.29
CA ALA A 38 -8.07 -5.22 17.84
C ALA A 38 -7.05 -5.02 16.70
N GLN A 39 -7.28 -4.07 15.80
CA GLN A 39 -6.34 -3.73 14.73
C GLN A 39 -5.09 -3.04 15.30
N GLN A 40 -5.24 -2.11 16.25
CA GLN A 40 -4.11 -1.46 16.92
C GLN A 40 -3.23 -2.49 17.65
N GLN A 41 -3.86 -3.37 18.44
CA GLN A 41 -3.15 -4.43 19.16
C GLN A 41 -2.40 -5.38 18.23
N GLU A 42 -2.96 -5.74 17.07
CA GLU A 42 -2.27 -6.60 16.10
C GLU A 42 -1.09 -5.90 15.43
N LEU A 43 -1.20 -4.59 15.14
CA LEU A 43 -0.08 -3.82 14.61
C LEU A 43 1.06 -3.70 15.64
N ASP A 44 0.73 -3.39 16.90
CA ASP A 44 1.70 -3.33 17.99
C ASP A 44 2.40 -4.69 18.19
N ARG A 45 1.65 -5.78 18.15
CA ARG A 45 2.20 -7.14 18.24
C ARG A 45 3.18 -7.42 17.11
N ARG A 46 2.82 -7.14 15.85
CA ARG A 46 3.69 -7.36 14.69
C ARG A 46 4.93 -6.48 14.69
N LEU A 47 4.80 -5.24 15.16
CA LEU A 47 5.93 -4.34 15.27
C LEU A 47 6.94 -4.85 16.30
N ASN A 48 6.48 -5.25 17.49
CA ASN A 48 7.35 -5.81 18.53
C ASN A 48 8.02 -7.11 18.05
N ASP A 49 7.27 -7.99 17.42
CA ASP A 49 7.78 -9.24 16.84
C ASP A 49 8.90 -8.98 15.81
N HIS A 50 8.72 -8.01 14.92
CA HIS A 50 9.76 -7.64 13.96
C HIS A 50 11.00 -7.00 14.62
N LEU A 51 10.80 -6.20 15.68
CA LEU A 51 11.92 -5.61 16.43
C LEU A 51 12.74 -6.68 17.16
N ASP A 52 12.09 -7.71 17.70
CA ASP A 52 12.75 -8.85 18.35
C ASP A 52 13.39 -9.82 17.32
N HIS A 53 12.85 -9.86 16.11
CA HIS A 53 13.27 -10.76 15.02
C HIS A 53 13.51 -10.00 13.70
N PRO A 54 14.53 -9.12 13.62
CA PRO A 54 14.74 -8.26 12.46
C PRO A 54 15.06 -9.03 11.17
N ASP A 55 15.61 -10.23 11.29
CA ASP A 55 15.95 -11.11 10.16
C ASP A 55 14.78 -12.02 9.73
N ASP A 56 13.65 -12.03 10.46
CA ASP A 56 12.43 -12.78 10.08
C ASP A 56 11.63 -12.01 9.01
N VAL A 57 12.28 -11.83 7.86
CA VAL A 57 11.75 -11.10 6.71
C VAL A 57 12.00 -11.87 5.43
N VAL A 58 11.10 -11.72 4.46
CA VAL A 58 11.31 -12.22 3.09
C VAL A 58 11.87 -11.09 2.24
N PRO A 59 13.04 -11.26 1.61
CA PRO A 59 13.59 -10.24 0.72
C PRO A 59 12.62 -9.87 -0.41
N TRP A 60 12.57 -8.59 -0.76
CA TRP A 60 11.70 -8.09 -1.82
C TRP A 60 11.87 -8.84 -3.15
N GLU A 61 13.11 -9.18 -3.51
CA GLU A 61 13.39 -9.91 -4.76
C GLU A 61 12.71 -11.28 -4.79
N GLU A 62 12.62 -11.97 -3.66
CA GLU A 62 11.92 -13.25 -3.55
C GLU A 62 10.40 -13.08 -3.70
N VAL A 63 9.82 -12.11 -2.98
CA VAL A 63 8.39 -11.78 -3.08
C VAL A 63 8.01 -11.42 -4.52
N LYS A 64 8.81 -10.56 -5.15
CA LYS A 64 8.62 -10.11 -6.53
C LYS A 64 8.75 -11.27 -7.53
N ALA A 65 9.79 -12.09 -7.40
CA ALA A 65 9.98 -13.27 -8.24
C ALA A 65 8.79 -14.23 -8.14
N GLY A 66 8.31 -14.51 -6.92
CA GLY A 66 7.14 -15.33 -6.67
C GLY A 66 5.86 -14.76 -7.27
N ALA A 67 5.64 -13.44 -7.17
CA ALA A 67 4.49 -12.78 -7.79
C ALA A 67 4.50 -12.84 -9.32
N LEU A 68 5.65 -12.59 -9.95
CA LEU A 68 5.81 -12.68 -11.41
C LEU A 68 5.63 -14.10 -11.93
N ALA A 69 6.08 -15.11 -11.17
CA ALA A 69 5.88 -16.51 -11.53
C ALA A 69 4.38 -16.88 -11.56
N ARG A 70 3.59 -16.38 -10.61
CA ARG A 70 2.13 -16.60 -10.57
C ARG A 70 1.38 -15.95 -11.73
N LEU A 71 1.81 -14.78 -12.19
CA LEU A 71 1.19 -14.08 -13.32
C LEU A 71 1.39 -14.78 -14.69
N ARG A 72 2.30 -15.75 -14.77
CA ARG A 72 2.60 -16.52 -15.98
C ARG A 72 1.84 -17.86 -16.06
N GLN A 73 1.09 -18.21 -15.03
CA GLN A 73 0.21 -19.40 -14.97
C GLN A 73 -1.19 -19.04 -15.46
#